data_AF-A0A0C2J4Q3-F1
#
_entry.id   AF-A0A0C2J4Q3-F1
#
_cell.length_a   1.000
_cell.length_b   1.000
_cell.length_c   1.000
_cell.angle_alpha   90.00
_cell.angle_beta   90.00
_cell.angle_gamma   90.00
#
_symmetry.space_group_name_H-M   'P 1'
#
loop_
_entity.id
_entity.type
_entity.pdbx_description
1 polymer ?
#
loop_
_entity_poly.entity_id
_entity_poly.type
_entity_poly.pdbx_seq_one_letter_code
_entity_poly.pdbx_strand_id
1 'polypeptide(L)'
;PESAVEVDLSGLYERLAEGGFDYGPAFQGLRRVWAGAEGAVFAEAELPEAVREQAGEFALHPALLDAALHALAFAEVEGVEGGVVPFSWSGVRVYAAGASRVRVGLVPVGGGGVRLAVTDMRGELVAEAERLWLRPAQAVSAARSVPLYRPDWTPA
;
A
#
# COMPACT_ATOMS: atom_id res chain seq x y z
N PRO A 1 -1.97 -4.65 18.54
CA PRO A 1 -1.01 -5.57 19.21
C PRO A 1 -0.70 -5.02 20.61
N GLU A 2 -0.41 -5.87 21.61
CA GLU A 2 -0.31 -5.44 23.03
C GLU A 2 0.73 -4.35 23.31
N SER A 3 1.72 -4.15 22.43
CA SER A 3 2.77 -3.13 22.57
C SER A 3 2.85 -2.14 21.41
N ALA A 4 1.92 -2.17 20.46
CA ALA A 4 1.95 -1.28 19.30
C ALA A 4 1.25 0.05 19.59
N VAL A 5 1.86 1.16 19.18
CA VAL A 5 1.37 2.52 19.41
C VAL A 5 0.61 2.99 18.18
N GLU A 6 -0.62 3.47 18.37
CA GLU A 6 -1.43 4.02 17.28
C GLU A 6 -0.82 5.33 16.75
N VAL A 7 -0.78 5.46 15.43
CA VAL A 7 -0.21 6.61 14.72
C VAL A 7 -1.32 7.55 14.28
N ASP A 8 -1.09 8.86 14.43
CA ASP A 8 -2.01 9.88 13.93
C ASP A 8 -1.97 9.95 12.40
N LEU A 9 -3.13 9.75 11.77
CA LEU A 9 -3.30 9.79 10.32
C LEU A 9 -3.84 11.15 9.83
N SER A 10 -4.04 12.12 10.72
CA SER A 10 -4.52 13.45 10.37
C SER A 10 -3.61 14.07 9.31
N GLY A 11 -4.19 14.54 8.20
CA GLY A 11 -3.45 15.16 7.11
C GLY A 11 -2.57 14.20 6.28
N LEU A 12 -2.75 12.88 6.40
CA LEU A 12 -1.89 11.90 5.73
C LEU A 12 -1.91 12.06 4.20
N TYR A 13 -3.10 12.08 3.58
CA TYR A 13 -3.20 12.09 2.13
C TYR A 13 -2.76 13.43 1.53
N GLU A 14 -2.93 14.53 2.26
CA GLU A 14 -2.37 15.84 1.90
C GLU A 14 -0.84 15.79 1.88
N ARG A 15 -0.19 15.23 2.92
CA ARG A 15 1.27 15.05 2.95
C ARG A 15 1.78 14.10 1.86
N LEU A 16 1.03 13.02 1.57
CA LEU A 16 1.37 12.10 0.48
C LEU A 16 1.30 12.82 -0.87
N ALA A 17 0.27 13.63 -1.10
CA ALA A 17 0.12 14.43 -2.32
C ALA A 17 1.26 15.47 -2.47
N GLU A 18 1.69 16.12 -1.39
CA GLU A 18 2.87 17.00 -1.38
C GLU A 18 4.16 16.25 -1.80
N GLY A 19 4.24 14.95 -1.48
CA GLY A 19 5.32 14.05 -1.89
C GLY A 19 5.18 13.48 -3.31
N GLY A 20 4.15 13.88 -4.07
CA GLY A 20 3.87 13.41 -5.44
C GLY A 20 2.97 12.17 -5.53
N PHE A 21 2.37 11.75 -4.41
CA PHE A 21 1.43 10.62 -4.34
C PHE A 21 -0.01 11.12 -4.20
N ASP A 22 -0.57 11.62 -5.30
CA ASP A 22 -1.95 12.08 -5.35
C ASP A 22 -2.92 10.90 -5.51
N TYR A 23 -3.29 10.29 -4.37
CA TYR A 23 -4.22 9.17 -4.33
C TYR A 23 -5.67 9.64 -4.49
N GLY A 24 -6.37 9.14 -5.51
CA GLY A 24 -7.79 9.40 -5.69
C GLY A 24 -8.67 8.74 -4.60
N PRO A 25 -9.96 9.15 -4.48
CA PRO A 25 -10.84 8.73 -3.37
C PRO A 25 -10.99 7.23 -3.17
N ALA A 26 -10.90 6.42 -4.25
CA ALA A 26 -10.99 4.97 -4.17
C ALA A 26 -9.80 4.33 -3.41
N PHE A 27 -8.64 4.99 -3.41
CA PHE A 27 -7.40 4.52 -2.79
C PHE A 27 -7.18 5.09 -1.38
N GLN A 28 -8.04 5.99 -0.92
CA GLN A 28 -7.95 6.60 0.41
C GLN A 28 -8.66 5.74 1.48
N GLY A 29 -8.35 4.45 1.52
CA GLY A 29 -9.02 3.45 2.36
C GLY A 29 -8.36 3.17 3.72
N LEU A 30 -7.18 3.73 4.00
CA LEU A 30 -6.45 3.50 5.25
C LEU A 30 -7.20 4.10 6.44
N ARG A 31 -7.44 3.30 7.49
CA ARG A 31 -8.26 3.69 8.64
C ARG A 31 -7.47 3.88 9.91
N ARG A 32 -6.52 2.98 10.18
CA ARG A 32 -5.70 2.98 11.40
C ARG A 32 -4.34 2.41 11.10
N VAL A 33 -3.32 2.92 11.79
CA VAL A 33 -1.96 2.41 11.73
C VAL A 33 -1.42 2.29 13.15
N TRP A 34 -0.67 1.23 13.41
CA TRP A 34 0.06 1.05 14.66
C TRP A 34 1.52 0.74 14.36
N ALA A 35 2.42 1.49 14.99
CA ALA A 35 3.85 1.21 15.00
C ALA A 35 4.15 0.18 16.10
N GLY A 36 4.70 -0.96 15.72
CA GLY A 36 5.13 -2.03 16.61
C GLY A 36 6.62 -1.98 16.94
N ALA A 37 7.09 -2.99 17.66
CA ALA A 37 8.51 -3.16 17.93
C ALA A 37 9.29 -3.54 16.65
N GLU A 38 10.59 -3.26 16.64
CA GLU A 38 11.52 -3.69 15.58
C GLU A 38 11.11 -3.25 14.16
N GLY A 39 10.50 -2.06 14.05
CA GLY A 39 10.06 -1.49 12.76
C GLY A 39 8.82 -2.14 12.16
N ALA A 40 8.13 -3.04 12.88
CA ALA A 40 6.88 -3.63 12.42
C ALA A 40 5.78 -2.56 12.34
N VAL A 41 4.98 -2.60 11.29
CA VAL A 41 3.82 -1.72 11.11
C VAL A 41 2.58 -2.58 10.91
N PHE A 42 1.50 -2.19 11.57
CA PHE A 42 0.19 -2.81 11.40
C PHE A 42 -0.78 -1.75 10.89
N ALA A 43 -1.71 -2.15 10.05
CA ALA A 43 -2.72 -1.24 9.56
C ALA A 43 -4.07 -1.90 9.38
N GLU A 44 -5.11 -1.08 9.41
CA GLU A 44 -6.46 -1.45 9.04
C GLU A 44 -6.89 -0.61 7.84
N ALA A 45 -7.42 -1.26 6.82
CA ALA A 45 -7.91 -0.61 5.62
C ALA A 45 -9.30 -1.10 5.27
N GLU A 46 -10.12 -0.22 4.73
CA GLU A 46 -11.49 -0.51 4.31
C GLU A 46 -11.77 0.14 2.96
N LEU A 47 -12.42 -0.58 2.05
CA LEU A 47 -12.85 -0.05 0.78
C LEU A 47 -13.82 1.13 1.01
N PRO A 48 -13.56 2.28 0.36
CA PRO A 48 -14.52 3.36 0.29
C PRO A 48 -15.85 2.90 -0.31
N GLU A 49 -16.96 3.51 0.12
CA GLU A 49 -18.33 3.13 -0.30
C GLU A 49 -18.47 2.98 -1.81
N ALA A 50 -17.90 3.93 -2.57
CA ALA A 50 -18.01 3.99 -4.02
C ALA A 50 -17.47 2.76 -4.77
N VAL A 51 -16.58 1.98 -4.14
CA VAL A 51 -15.98 0.77 -4.73
C VAL A 51 -16.21 -0.48 -3.88
N ARG A 52 -16.96 -0.37 -2.78
CA ARG A 52 -17.15 -1.48 -1.83
C ARG A 52 -17.89 -2.66 -2.48
N GLU A 53 -18.86 -2.39 -3.34
CA GLU A 53 -19.64 -3.45 -4.02
C GLU A 53 -18.78 -4.30 -4.96
N GLN A 54 -17.68 -3.74 -5.48
CA GLN A 54 -16.73 -4.45 -6.35
C GLN A 54 -15.84 -5.42 -5.59
N ALA A 55 -15.86 -5.43 -4.24
CA ALA A 55 -14.98 -6.28 -3.44
C ALA A 55 -15.03 -7.74 -3.88
N GLY A 56 -16.24 -8.27 -4.12
CA GLY A 56 -16.48 -9.66 -4.51
C GLY A 56 -15.94 -10.04 -5.90
N GLU A 57 -15.57 -9.06 -6.72
CA GLU A 57 -14.98 -9.28 -8.05
C GLU A 57 -13.48 -9.61 -7.98
N PHE A 58 -12.85 -9.42 -6.82
CA PHE A 58 -11.43 -9.62 -6.62
C PHE A 58 -11.13 -10.60 -5.49
N ALA A 59 -10.02 -11.33 -5.64
CA ALA A 59 -9.46 -12.07 -4.52
C ALA A 59 -9.02 -11.10 -3.40
N LEU A 60 -8.35 -10.01 -3.79
CA LEU A 60 -8.14 -8.85 -2.94
C LEU A 60 -8.26 -7.61 -3.81
N HIS A 61 -9.17 -6.70 -3.45
CA HIS A 61 -9.42 -5.51 -4.26
C HIS A 61 -8.13 -4.65 -4.33
N PRO A 62 -7.65 -4.25 -5.52
CA PRO A 62 -6.39 -3.52 -5.66
C PRO A 62 -6.31 -2.25 -4.82
N ALA A 63 -7.39 -1.45 -4.80
CA ALA A 63 -7.45 -0.23 -3.98
C ALA A 63 -7.43 -0.52 -2.46
N LEU A 64 -7.92 -1.69 -2.03
CA LEU A 64 -7.86 -2.09 -0.61
C LEU A 64 -6.44 -2.49 -0.21
N LEU A 65 -5.79 -3.30 -1.06
CA LEU A 65 -4.40 -3.68 -0.85
C LEU A 65 -3.48 -2.46 -0.86
N ASP A 66 -3.63 -1.59 -1.86
CA ASP A 66 -2.79 -0.39 -1.97
C ASP A 66 -3.00 0.56 -0.79
N ALA A 67 -4.24 0.83 -0.39
CA ALA A 67 -4.55 1.62 0.81
C ALA A 67 -3.90 1.04 2.07
N ALA A 68 -3.88 -0.29 2.23
CA ALA A 68 -3.20 -0.93 3.35
C ALA A 68 -1.67 -0.75 3.27
N LEU A 69 -1.10 -0.72 2.07
CA LEU A 69 0.33 -0.49 1.83
C LEU A 69 0.76 0.96 2.04
N HIS A 70 -0.17 1.94 2.07
CA HIS A 70 0.17 3.32 2.47
C HIS A 70 0.74 3.39 3.90
N ALA A 71 0.48 2.37 4.72
CA ALA A 71 1.11 2.22 6.03
C ALA A 71 2.65 2.11 5.96
N LEU A 72 3.23 1.77 4.80
CA LEU A 72 4.67 1.79 4.57
C LEU A 72 5.28 3.19 4.76
N ALA A 73 4.49 4.26 4.67
CA ALA A 73 4.94 5.61 5.01
C ALA A 73 5.39 5.77 6.48
N PHE A 74 5.02 4.81 7.34
CA PHE A 74 5.36 4.77 8.76
C PHE A 74 6.34 3.63 9.11
N ALA A 75 6.81 2.88 8.12
CA ALA A 75 7.75 1.78 8.33
C ALA A 75 9.18 2.30 8.38
N GLU A 76 9.94 1.90 9.40
CA GLU A 76 11.37 2.11 9.47
C GLU A 76 12.08 0.95 8.77
N VAL A 77 12.64 1.21 7.58
CA VAL A 77 13.31 0.18 6.77
C VAL A 77 14.77 0.57 6.59
N GLU A 78 15.66 -0.31 7.03
CA GLU A 78 17.10 -0.09 6.97
C GLU A 78 17.56 0.21 5.52
N GLY A 79 18.36 1.27 5.36
CA GLY A 79 18.94 1.66 4.08
C GLY A 79 18.00 2.38 3.11
N VAL A 80 16.80 2.81 3.56
CA VAL A 80 15.86 3.58 2.75
C VAL A 80 15.48 4.89 3.46
N GLU A 81 15.90 6.03 2.90
CA GLU A 81 15.52 7.36 3.37
C GLU A 81 14.35 7.93 2.52
N GLY A 82 13.38 8.55 3.19
CA GLY A 82 12.18 9.11 2.54
C GLY A 82 11.02 8.11 2.42
N GLY A 83 9.94 8.52 1.73
CA GLY A 83 8.82 7.62 1.46
C GLY A 83 9.27 6.40 0.67
N VAL A 84 8.65 5.24 0.89
CA VAL A 84 9.01 3.98 0.22
C VAL A 84 7.83 3.43 -0.55
N VAL A 85 8.11 2.75 -1.66
CA VAL A 85 7.09 2.12 -2.50
C VAL A 85 7.34 0.61 -2.67
N PRO A 86 6.28 -0.21 -2.75
CA PRO A 86 6.34 -1.59 -3.21
C PRO A 86 7.08 -1.70 -4.56
N PHE A 87 8.06 -2.60 -4.66
CA PHE A 87 8.82 -2.82 -5.91
C PHE A 87 8.71 -4.25 -6.45
N SER A 88 8.97 -5.26 -5.60
CA SER A 88 8.97 -6.66 -6.03
C SER A 88 8.42 -7.56 -4.94
N TRP A 89 7.61 -8.53 -5.34
CA TRP A 89 6.93 -9.46 -4.44
C TRP A 89 7.50 -10.87 -4.65
N SER A 90 7.62 -11.64 -3.57
CA SER A 90 7.97 -13.08 -3.64
C SER A 90 7.17 -13.88 -2.62
N GLY A 91 6.87 -15.13 -2.97
CA GLY A 91 6.13 -16.04 -2.09
C GLY A 91 4.72 -15.56 -1.79
N VAL A 92 4.03 -14.99 -2.79
CA VAL A 92 2.64 -14.52 -2.64
C VAL A 92 1.70 -15.72 -2.59
N ARG A 93 0.85 -15.77 -1.57
CA ARG A 93 -0.25 -16.74 -1.46
C ARG A 93 -1.54 -16.02 -1.12
N VAL A 94 -2.65 -16.51 -1.65
CA VAL A 94 -3.99 -15.98 -1.42
C VAL A 94 -4.88 -17.12 -0.96
N TYR A 95 -5.66 -16.87 0.09
CA TYR A 95 -6.42 -17.89 0.83
C TYR A 95 -7.93 -17.62 0.80
N ALA A 96 -8.33 -16.36 0.71
CA ALA A 96 -9.72 -15.94 0.67
C ALA A 96 -9.93 -14.81 -0.35
N ALA A 97 -11.19 -14.59 -0.73
CA ALA A 97 -11.61 -13.60 -1.71
C ALA A 97 -12.71 -12.67 -1.18
N GLY A 98 -12.89 -11.52 -1.80
CA GLY A 98 -14.06 -10.67 -1.53
C GLY A 98 -13.99 -9.81 -0.27
N ALA A 99 -12.82 -9.69 0.37
CA ALA A 99 -12.67 -8.86 1.55
C ALA A 99 -12.86 -7.37 1.19
N SER A 100 -13.75 -6.67 1.91
CA SER A 100 -13.94 -5.22 1.82
C SER A 100 -13.22 -4.44 2.92
N ARG A 101 -12.76 -5.14 3.96
CA ARG A 101 -11.98 -4.60 5.08
C ARG A 101 -10.96 -5.63 5.53
N VAL A 102 -9.74 -5.17 5.79
CA VAL A 102 -8.61 -6.03 6.16
C VAL A 102 -7.76 -5.39 7.24
N ARG A 103 -7.02 -6.23 7.94
CA ARG A 103 -5.83 -5.83 8.71
C ARG A 103 -4.59 -6.35 8.01
N VAL A 104 -3.53 -5.55 8.00
CA VAL A 104 -2.23 -5.95 7.45
C VAL A 104 -1.17 -5.85 8.54
N GLY A 105 -0.24 -6.78 8.53
CA GLY A 105 1.03 -6.70 9.25
C GLY A 105 2.18 -6.66 8.26
N LEU A 106 3.04 -5.65 8.41
CA LEU A 106 4.25 -5.41 7.63
C LEU A 106 5.43 -5.53 8.59
N VAL A 107 6.16 -6.63 8.51
CA VAL A 107 7.25 -6.92 9.45
C VAL A 107 8.58 -6.89 8.69
N PRO A 108 9.55 -6.04 9.06
CA PRO A 108 10.87 -6.03 8.44
C PRO A 108 11.51 -7.41 8.39
N VAL A 109 12.21 -7.70 7.29
CA VAL A 109 12.98 -8.93 7.12
C VAL A 109 14.43 -8.62 6.77
N GLY A 110 15.36 -9.47 7.22
CA GLY A 110 16.79 -9.27 7.00
C GLY A 110 17.15 -9.18 5.50
N GLY A 111 18.06 -8.27 5.18
CA GLY A 111 18.51 -7.99 3.81
C GLY A 111 17.58 -7.06 3.01
N GLY A 112 16.60 -6.43 3.67
CA GLY A 112 15.70 -5.44 3.08
C GLY A 112 14.29 -5.97 2.79
N GLY A 113 13.32 -5.05 2.82
CA GLY A 113 11.89 -5.34 2.58
C GLY A 113 11.13 -5.79 3.83
N VAL A 114 9.87 -6.16 3.63
CA VAL A 114 8.94 -6.60 4.68
C VAL A 114 8.27 -7.91 4.31
N ARG A 115 7.96 -8.76 5.30
CA ARG A 115 6.96 -9.81 5.17
C ARG A 115 5.58 -9.18 5.35
N LEU A 116 4.63 -9.60 4.52
CA LEU A 116 3.26 -9.08 4.54
C LEU A 116 2.29 -10.21 4.89
N ALA A 117 1.38 -9.94 5.82
CA ALA A 117 0.24 -10.79 6.11
C ALA A 117 -1.03 -9.94 6.14
N VAL A 118 -2.06 -10.37 5.42
CA VAL A 118 -3.36 -9.70 5.32
C VAL A 118 -4.41 -10.63 5.91
N THR A 119 -5.17 -10.14 6.88
CA THR A 119 -6.27 -10.89 7.51
C THR A 119 -7.59 -10.13 7.37
N ASP A 120 -8.70 -10.85 7.41
CA ASP A 120 -10.02 -10.25 7.54
C ASP A 120 -10.27 -9.77 8.99
N MET A 121 -11.45 -9.21 9.25
CA MET A 121 -11.82 -8.72 10.58
C MET A 121 -12.06 -9.83 11.62
N ARG A 122 -12.18 -11.09 11.17
CA ARG A 122 -12.25 -12.28 12.04
C ARG A 122 -10.86 -12.82 12.38
N GLY A 123 -9.81 -12.33 11.71
CA GLY A 123 -8.43 -12.79 11.88
C GLY A 123 -8.04 -13.92 10.93
N GLU A 124 -8.91 -14.29 10.00
CA GLU A 124 -8.62 -15.32 9.00
C GLU A 124 -7.68 -14.77 7.93
N LEU A 125 -6.71 -15.57 7.51
CA LEU A 125 -5.72 -15.16 6.52
C LEU A 125 -6.39 -14.98 5.14
N VAL A 126 -6.19 -13.81 4.53
CA VAL A 126 -6.67 -13.47 3.18
C VAL A 126 -5.55 -13.62 2.17
N ALA A 127 -4.38 -13.07 2.46
CA ALA A 127 -3.19 -13.17 1.63
C ALA A 127 -1.91 -13.01 2.45
N GLU A 128 -0.81 -13.50 1.93
CA GLU A 128 0.52 -13.24 2.47
C GLU A 128 1.53 -13.05 1.34
N ALA A 129 2.65 -12.41 1.67
CA ALA A 129 3.85 -12.42 0.85
C ALA A 129 5.06 -12.67 1.74
N GLU A 130 5.86 -13.68 1.40
CA GLU A 130 7.10 -14.00 2.12
C GLU A 130 8.06 -12.81 2.15
N ARG A 131 8.11 -12.03 1.05
CA ARG A 131 8.86 -10.78 1.00
C ARG A 131 8.27 -9.80 -0.01
N LEU A 132 8.15 -8.55 0.43
CA LEU A 132 7.89 -7.37 -0.36
C LEU A 132 9.12 -6.46 -0.29
N TRP A 133 9.84 -6.36 -1.41
CA TRP A 133 10.95 -5.44 -1.58
C TRP A 133 10.43 -4.03 -1.78
N LEU A 134 11.12 -3.09 -1.16
CA LEU A 134 10.79 -1.67 -1.15
C LEU A 134 11.88 -0.88 -1.85
N ARG A 135 11.50 0.24 -2.47
CA ARG A 135 12.45 1.20 -3.03
C ARG A 135 12.12 2.60 -2.55
N PRO A 136 13.11 3.49 -2.49
CA PRO A 136 12.85 4.91 -2.26
C PRO A 136 11.84 5.43 -3.29
N ALA A 137 10.84 6.14 -2.80
CA ALA A 137 10.00 7.00 -3.61
C ALA A 137 10.90 8.08 -4.21
N GLN A 138 11.29 7.90 -5.47
CA GLN A 138 11.86 9.00 -6.22
C GLN A 138 10.68 9.88 -6.62
N ALA A 139 10.71 11.15 -6.22
CA ALA A 139 9.87 12.13 -6.86
C ALA A 139 10.14 12.00 -8.36
N VAL A 140 9.11 11.64 -9.13
CA VAL A 140 9.18 11.76 -10.58
C VAL A 140 9.28 13.25 -10.81
N SER A 141 10.52 13.75 -10.91
CA SER A 141 10.80 15.09 -11.43
C SER A 141 9.94 15.17 -12.68
N ALA A 142 8.98 16.11 -12.69
CA ALA A 142 8.13 16.37 -13.84
C ALA A 142 9.04 16.31 -15.05
N ALA A 143 8.87 15.26 -15.86
CA ALA A 143 9.78 14.99 -16.95
C ALA A 143 9.94 16.32 -17.69
N ARG A 144 11.18 16.77 -17.93
CA ARG A 144 11.45 17.89 -18.85
C ARG A 144 10.43 17.79 -19.95
N SER A 145 9.62 18.82 -20.17
CA SER A 145 8.49 18.77 -21.11
C SER A 145 9.00 18.30 -22.47
N VAL A 146 8.94 16.99 -22.68
CA VAL A 146 9.40 16.37 -23.91
C VAL A 146 8.22 16.53 -24.87
N PRO A 147 8.46 17.07 -26.08
CA PRO A 147 7.38 17.23 -27.03
C PRO A 147 6.71 15.87 -27.24
N LEU A 148 5.39 15.83 -27.03
CA LEU A 148 4.58 14.66 -27.30
C LEU A 148 4.21 14.68 -28.78
N TYR A 149 4.36 13.53 -29.45
CA TYR A 149 3.96 13.35 -30.83
C TYR A 149 2.82 12.33 -30.88
N ARG A 150 1.84 12.57 -31.77
CA ARG A 150 0.82 11.58 -32.11
C ARG A 150 1.05 11.08 -33.54
N PRO A 151 0.86 9.79 -33.82
CA PRO A 151 0.78 9.32 -35.20
C PRO A 151 -0.45 9.96 -35.87
N ASP A 152 -0.26 10.45 -37.09
CA ASP A 152 -1.37 10.86 -37.98
C ASP A 152 -1.37 9.93 -39.19
N TRP A 153 -2.47 9.21 -39.39
CA TRP A 153 -2.60 8.28 -40.50
C TRP A 153 -3.27 9.01 -41.66
N THR A 154 -2.58 9.09 -42.79
CA THR A 154 -3.14 9.65 -44.03
C THR A 154 -3.75 8.53 -44.87
N PRO A 155 -5.02 8.65 -45.31
CA PRO A 155 -5.62 7.71 -46.26
C PRO A 155 -4.85 7.71 -47.59
N ALA A 156 -4.78 6.55 -48.24
CA ALA A 156 -4.20 6.39 -49.58
C ALA A 156 -5.09 6.96 -50.69
#